data_AF-A0A524NT11-F1
#
_entry.id   AF-A0A524NT11-F1
#
_cell.length_a   1.000
_cell.length_b   1.000
_cell.length_c   1.000
_cell.angle_alpha   90.00
_cell.angle_beta   90.00
_cell.angle_gamma   90.00
#
_symmetry.space_group_name_H-M   'P 1'
#
loop_
_entity.id
_entity.type
_entity.pdbx_description
1 polymer ?
#
loop_
_entity_poly.entity_id
_entity_poly.type
_entity_poly.pdbx_seq_one_letter_code
_entity_poly.pdbx_strand_id
1 'polypeptide(L)'
;MKTNEDHPVNFSRIGLTVLRVLVGWHFLFEGLSKLASPGWSSASYLMESKWLLSGFFHWIVSSSTALTVTDFINIWGLILIGLGLFIGLFTRLASISGILILLLYYIANPPFAESTMPGYGHFFIVNINIIEAGILLVFVFLKRDYLWSIDRLFKGIFQRRKEQMFPPNENLHPETNTRRELIKNLASLPVLGIVFFGMAKNSRWLSFEENNLEKSDATTSATQMQAKMWNISELKEKVPTGKIKHVEMSRILPGGNLVAGFAHARDLIYVSDMIKNYFTDEKVIETLWLYEACGINTIVFRTDEQTIRILEKYRKRGGKIQWLAQTYPQDDDFTNIQMAIDAGAVGAFVMGGIADKLVYENRLELLAKPIDFIRSQGLIAGTAGHAIQVPMACVENGIEADFFMKTFHHDKYWSTHPSENRNEFMHDLDYNSLDRNQFHDNSWCPSPEDVTAFFKKCKTPWIGYKVLAAGAINPEDGFKYAFENGADFICVGMFDFQIIPNANIVSNLLNSNLNRERSWFA
;
A
#
# COMPACT_ATOMS: atom_id res chain seq x y z
N MET A 1 10.90 70.13 9.85
CA MET A 1 10.33 68.86 10.33
C MET A 1 9.78 68.11 9.14
N LYS A 2 10.50 67.08 8.64
CA LYS A 2 9.99 66.17 7.60
C LYS A 2 9.20 65.09 8.30
N THR A 3 7.90 65.02 8.05
CA THR A 3 7.02 63.95 8.47
C THR A 3 7.36 62.68 7.67
N ASN A 4 7.77 61.62 8.37
CA ASN A 4 7.85 60.28 7.79
C ASN A 4 6.42 59.83 7.47
N GLU A 5 6.07 59.81 6.18
CA GLU A 5 4.90 59.05 5.73
C GLU A 5 5.25 57.56 5.77
N ASP A 6 4.74 56.87 6.78
CA ASP A 6 4.73 55.40 6.81
C ASP A 6 3.85 54.90 5.66
N HIS A 7 4.48 54.44 4.58
CA HIS A 7 3.78 53.72 3.52
C HIS A 7 3.15 52.45 4.12
N PRO A 8 1.81 52.31 4.14
CA PRO A 8 1.18 51.13 4.70
C PRO A 8 1.63 49.90 3.92
N VAL A 9 2.14 48.90 4.64
CA VAL A 9 2.48 47.59 4.07
C VAL A 9 1.23 47.04 3.41
N ASN A 10 1.25 46.91 2.08
CA ASN A 10 0.10 46.44 1.33
C ASN A 10 -0.01 44.91 1.48
N PHE A 11 -0.60 44.47 2.58
CA PHE A 11 -0.79 43.06 2.95
C PHE A 11 -1.45 42.25 1.82
N SER A 12 -2.35 42.87 1.03
CA SER A 12 -2.98 42.23 -0.12
C SER A 12 -1.96 41.85 -1.21
N ARG A 13 -0.93 42.67 -1.46
CA ARG A 13 0.13 42.37 -2.43
C ARG A 13 1.04 41.24 -1.95
N ILE A 14 1.35 41.21 -0.66
CA ILE A 14 2.14 40.13 -0.05
C ILE A 14 1.36 38.82 -0.17
N GLY A 15 0.11 38.80 0.27
CA GLY A 15 -0.74 37.60 0.22
C GLY A 15 -0.91 37.05 -1.20
N LEU A 16 -1.19 37.91 -2.18
CA LEU A 16 -1.32 37.48 -3.58
C LEU A 16 0.00 36.97 -4.17
N THR A 17 1.14 37.59 -3.79
CA THR A 17 2.46 37.12 -4.23
C THR A 17 2.79 35.76 -3.62
N VAL A 18 2.53 35.58 -2.32
CA VAL A 18 2.72 34.29 -1.63
C VAL A 18 1.83 33.21 -2.23
N LEU A 19 0.55 33.49 -2.44
CA LEU A 19 -0.38 32.54 -3.05
C LEU A 19 0.09 32.11 -4.44
N ARG A 20 0.56 33.05 -5.26
CA ARG A 20 1.12 32.76 -6.59
C ARG A 20 2.36 31.87 -6.51
N VAL A 21 3.25 32.13 -5.55
CA VAL A 21 4.46 31.32 -5.32
C VAL A 21 4.08 29.92 -4.85
N LEU A 22 3.08 29.76 -3.98
CA LEU A 22 2.60 28.47 -3.51
C LEU A 22 2.00 27.63 -4.65
N VAL A 23 1.14 28.23 -5.47
CA VAL A 23 0.57 27.57 -6.66
C VAL A 23 1.68 27.23 -7.65
N GLY A 24 2.61 28.15 -7.91
CA GLY A 24 3.76 27.87 -8.77
C GLY A 24 4.65 26.74 -8.25
N TRP A 25 4.86 26.67 -6.94
CA TRP A 25 5.58 25.59 -6.29
C TRP A 25 4.88 24.25 -6.48
N HIS A 26 3.56 24.20 -6.30
CA HIS A 26 2.77 22.99 -6.49
C HIS A 26 2.94 22.40 -7.90
N PHE A 27 2.73 23.21 -8.94
CA PHE A 27 2.97 22.80 -10.33
C PHE A 27 4.42 22.36 -10.59
N LEU A 28 5.38 23.13 -10.09
CA LEU A 28 6.81 22.84 -10.30
C LEU A 28 7.21 21.50 -9.65
N PHE A 29 6.78 21.29 -8.41
CA PHE A 29 7.05 20.06 -7.67
C PHE A 29 6.40 18.86 -8.35
N GLU A 30 5.14 18.99 -8.78
CA GLU A 30 4.42 17.94 -9.52
C GLU A 30 5.09 17.57 -10.84
N GLY A 31 5.70 18.52 -11.54
CA GLY A 31 6.46 18.25 -12.76
C GLY A 31 7.82 17.59 -12.49
N LEU A 32 8.57 18.13 -11.51
CA LEU A 32 9.88 17.60 -11.14
C LEU A 32 9.80 16.18 -10.56
N SER A 33 8.77 15.88 -9.76
CA SER A 33 8.57 14.54 -9.20
C SER A 33 8.34 13.49 -10.28
N LYS A 34 7.59 13.83 -11.32
CA LYS A 34 7.36 12.96 -12.49
C LYS A 34 8.63 12.77 -13.32
N LEU A 35 9.38 13.85 -13.53
CA LEU A 35 10.67 13.79 -14.25
C LEU A 35 11.69 12.92 -13.51
N ALA A 36 11.69 12.95 -12.17
CA ALA A 36 12.62 12.19 -11.33
C ALA A 36 12.22 10.71 -11.13
N SER A 37 11.01 10.31 -11.53
CA SER A 37 10.49 8.95 -11.36
C SER A 37 10.73 8.11 -12.61
N PRO A 38 11.65 7.13 -12.58
CA PRO A 38 11.92 6.28 -13.74
C PRO A 38 10.66 5.51 -14.17
N GLY A 39 10.27 5.64 -15.44
CA GLY A 39 9.10 4.93 -15.98
C GLY A 39 7.73 5.53 -15.65
N TRP A 40 7.67 6.78 -15.12
CA TRP A 40 6.39 7.46 -14.93
C TRP A 40 5.62 7.61 -16.25
N SER A 41 4.30 7.37 -16.23
CA SER A 41 3.41 7.59 -17.36
C SER A 41 2.02 8.01 -16.92
N SER A 42 1.34 8.79 -17.76
CA SER A 42 -0.07 9.18 -17.60
C SER A 42 -1.06 8.07 -17.97
N ALA A 43 -0.60 6.92 -18.47
CA ALA A 43 -1.44 5.86 -19.02
C ALA A 43 -2.58 5.43 -18.08
N SER A 44 -2.25 5.13 -16.82
CA SER A 44 -3.24 4.68 -15.83
C SER A 44 -4.29 5.75 -15.53
N TYR A 45 -3.89 7.02 -15.51
CA TYR A 45 -4.82 8.14 -15.31
C TYR A 45 -5.77 8.32 -16.50
N LEU A 46 -5.25 8.19 -17.73
CA LEU A 46 -6.04 8.35 -18.95
C LEU A 46 -6.96 7.15 -19.20
N MET A 47 -6.55 5.93 -18.84
CA MET A 47 -7.39 4.73 -18.95
C MET A 47 -8.63 4.79 -18.05
N GLU A 48 -8.54 5.49 -16.92
CA GLU A 48 -9.66 5.63 -15.99
C GLU A 48 -10.79 6.53 -16.52
N SER A 49 -10.54 7.27 -17.60
CA SER A 49 -11.53 8.18 -18.17
C SER A 49 -12.74 7.41 -18.72
N LYS A 50 -13.91 7.60 -18.09
CA LYS A 50 -15.20 6.98 -18.49
C LYS A 50 -16.24 8.00 -18.95
N TRP A 51 -15.87 9.27 -19.01
CA TRP A 51 -16.76 10.39 -19.34
C TRP A 51 -16.39 10.99 -20.71
N LEU A 52 -16.76 12.24 -20.98
CA LEU A 52 -16.45 13.04 -22.17
C LEU A 52 -15.01 12.85 -22.63
N LEU A 53 -14.84 12.59 -23.94
CA LEU A 53 -13.56 12.30 -24.59
C LEU A 53 -12.84 11.03 -24.12
N SER A 54 -13.49 10.12 -23.37
CA SER A 54 -12.91 8.83 -22.97
C SER A 54 -12.26 8.08 -24.12
N GLY A 55 -12.94 7.96 -25.27
CA GLY A 55 -12.38 7.32 -26.47
C GLY A 55 -11.10 7.98 -27.00
N PHE A 56 -10.97 9.30 -26.87
CA PHE A 56 -9.73 10.02 -27.23
C PHE A 56 -8.61 9.75 -26.22
N PHE A 57 -8.91 9.74 -24.92
CA PHE A 57 -7.94 9.42 -23.88
C PHE A 57 -7.46 7.96 -23.98
N HIS A 58 -8.37 7.01 -24.22
CA HIS A 58 -8.04 5.61 -24.46
C HIS A 58 -7.23 5.42 -25.75
N TRP A 59 -7.52 6.21 -26.80
CA TRP A 59 -6.71 6.22 -28.01
C TRP A 59 -5.27 6.67 -27.73
N ILE A 60 -5.06 7.72 -26.92
CA ILE A 60 -3.72 8.16 -26.50
C ILE A 60 -2.97 6.99 -25.85
N VAL A 61 -3.63 6.25 -24.95
CA VAL A 61 -3.01 5.09 -24.28
C VAL A 61 -2.69 3.95 -25.24
N SER A 62 -3.56 3.70 -26.23
CA SER A 62 -3.34 2.65 -27.24
C SER A 62 -2.17 2.94 -28.19
N SER A 63 -1.75 4.20 -28.31
CA SER A 63 -0.68 4.66 -29.21
C SER A 63 0.58 5.03 -28.42
N SER A 64 1.62 4.21 -28.53
CA SER A 64 2.89 4.42 -27.82
C SER A 64 3.51 5.80 -28.09
N THR A 65 3.41 6.29 -29.33
CA THR A 65 3.90 7.63 -29.70
C THR A 65 3.05 8.73 -29.09
N ALA A 66 1.73 8.61 -29.12
CA ALA A 66 0.83 9.62 -28.55
C ALA A 66 1.00 9.71 -27.03
N LEU A 67 1.08 8.57 -26.35
CA LEU A 67 1.31 8.51 -24.91
C LEU A 67 2.65 9.15 -24.52
N THR A 68 3.74 8.83 -25.23
CA THR A 68 5.07 9.42 -24.97
C THR A 68 5.06 10.93 -25.12
N VAL A 69 4.39 11.45 -26.16
CA VAL A 69 4.23 12.90 -26.38
C VAL A 69 3.39 13.53 -25.27
N THR A 70 2.29 12.90 -24.88
CA THR A 70 1.46 13.38 -23.77
C THR A 70 2.23 13.40 -22.45
N ASP A 71 2.98 12.36 -22.12
CA ASP A 71 3.80 12.31 -20.91
C ASP A 71 4.87 13.40 -20.90
N PHE A 72 5.56 13.60 -22.03
CA PHE A 72 6.54 14.67 -22.20
C PHE A 72 5.91 16.06 -22.01
N ILE A 73 4.80 16.35 -22.68
CA ILE A 73 4.09 17.63 -22.59
C ILE A 73 3.58 17.85 -21.17
N ASN A 74 3.08 16.80 -20.51
CA ASN A 74 2.56 16.88 -19.16
C ASN A 74 3.67 17.25 -18.15
N ILE A 75 4.79 16.52 -18.18
CA ILE A 75 5.94 16.76 -17.29
C ILE A 75 6.49 18.17 -17.50
N TRP A 76 6.87 18.51 -18.72
CA TRP A 76 7.51 19.79 -19.01
C TRP A 76 6.54 20.96 -18.93
N GLY A 77 5.26 20.75 -19.26
CA GLY A 77 4.20 21.73 -19.08
C GLY A 77 4.07 22.15 -17.62
N LEU A 78 3.97 21.19 -16.71
CA LEU A 78 3.91 21.44 -15.26
C LEU A 78 5.16 22.20 -14.76
N ILE A 79 6.36 21.80 -15.19
CA ILE A 79 7.62 22.46 -14.81
C ILE A 79 7.63 23.92 -15.29
N LEU A 80 7.33 24.17 -16.56
CA LEU A 80 7.38 25.52 -17.14
C LEU A 80 6.31 26.45 -16.55
N ILE A 81 5.09 25.94 -16.35
CA ILE A 81 4.02 26.68 -15.68
C ILE A 81 4.43 27.01 -14.25
N GLY A 82 4.92 26.01 -13.51
CA GLY A 82 5.37 26.16 -12.14
C GLY A 82 6.49 27.20 -12.00
N LEU A 83 7.52 27.14 -12.85
CA LEU A 83 8.60 28.13 -12.87
C LEU A 83 8.09 29.54 -13.19
N GLY A 84 7.20 29.70 -14.18
CA GLY A 84 6.63 31.00 -14.54
C GLY A 84 5.89 31.64 -13.37
N LEU A 85 5.03 30.87 -12.70
CA LEU A 85 4.27 31.30 -11.53
C LEU A 85 5.15 31.52 -10.29
N PHE A 86 6.09 30.63 -10.02
CA PHE A 86 6.96 30.72 -8.84
C PHE A 86 7.85 31.96 -8.95
N ILE A 87 8.50 32.15 -10.10
CA ILE A 87 9.48 33.22 -10.28
C ILE A 87 8.79 34.57 -10.44
N GLY A 88 7.76 34.68 -11.27
CA GLY A 88 7.38 36.03 -11.73
C GLY A 88 7.22 36.25 -13.21
N LEU A 89 7.39 35.22 -14.03
CA LEU A 89 7.72 35.39 -15.43
C LEU A 89 6.59 34.86 -16.31
N PHE A 90 6.09 35.73 -17.19
CA PHE A 90 4.91 35.47 -18.03
C PHE A 90 3.71 34.96 -17.22
N THR A 91 3.47 35.57 -16.06
CA THR A 91 2.50 35.08 -15.06
C THR A 91 1.13 34.80 -15.67
N ARG A 92 0.63 35.69 -16.54
CA ARG A 92 -0.66 35.48 -17.23
C ARG A 92 -0.66 34.27 -18.17
N LEU A 93 0.41 34.09 -18.93
CA LEU A 93 0.54 32.95 -19.84
C LEU A 93 0.63 31.65 -19.03
N ALA A 94 1.46 31.64 -17.97
CA ALA A 94 1.57 30.51 -17.06
C ALA A 94 0.22 30.18 -16.38
N SER A 95 -0.54 31.20 -15.94
CA SER A 95 -1.88 31.00 -15.38
C SER A 95 -2.88 30.44 -16.40
N ILE A 96 -2.91 30.96 -17.64
CA ILE A 96 -3.80 30.44 -18.69
C ILE A 96 -3.45 28.98 -19.03
N SER A 97 -2.16 28.67 -19.20
CA SER A 97 -1.70 27.30 -19.45
C SER A 97 -2.00 26.36 -18.27
N GLY A 98 -1.84 26.84 -17.03
CA GLY A 98 -2.20 26.09 -15.82
C GLY A 98 -3.70 25.81 -15.72
N ILE A 99 -4.55 26.77 -16.08
CA ILE A 99 -6.01 26.55 -16.16
C ILE A 99 -6.31 25.48 -17.22
N LEU A 100 -5.71 25.58 -18.41
CA LEU A 100 -5.95 24.63 -19.48
C LEU A 100 -5.62 23.20 -19.04
N ILE A 101 -4.44 22.97 -18.44
CA ILE A 101 -4.02 21.62 -18.04
C ILE A 101 -4.87 21.07 -16.88
N LEU A 102 -5.23 21.90 -15.90
CA LEU A 102 -6.13 21.49 -14.81
C LEU A 102 -7.53 21.15 -15.31
N LEU A 103 -8.05 21.89 -16.30
CA LEU A 103 -9.31 21.57 -16.95
C LEU A 103 -9.23 20.28 -17.75
N LEU A 104 -8.09 19.99 -18.40
CA LEU A 104 -7.88 18.70 -19.07
C LEU A 104 -7.88 17.54 -18.07
N TYR A 105 -7.23 17.68 -16.92
CA TYR A 105 -7.31 16.68 -15.84
C TYR A 105 -8.75 16.50 -15.35
N TYR A 106 -9.45 17.61 -15.12
CA TYR A 106 -10.85 17.56 -14.69
C TYR A 106 -11.76 16.88 -15.72
N ILE A 107 -11.57 17.15 -17.01
CA ILE A 107 -12.34 16.51 -18.09
C ILE A 107 -12.02 15.01 -18.18
N ALA A 108 -10.75 14.64 -18.04
CA ALA A 108 -10.33 13.25 -18.07
C ALA A 108 -11.00 12.43 -16.96
N ASN A 109 -11.00 12.95 -15.72
CA ASN A 109 -11.55 12.26 -14.55
C ASN A 109 -12.30 13.24 -13.62
N PRO A 110 -13.56 13.61 -13.93
CA PRO A 110 -14.32 14.50 -13.07
C PRO A 110 -14.81 13.79 -11.80
N PRO A 111 -15.02 14.52 -10.68
CA PRO A 111 -15.37 13.93 -9.38
C PRO A 111 -16.71 13.18 -9.36
N PHE A 112 -17.64 13.48 -10.27
CA PHE A 112 -18.91 12.77 -10.42
C PHE A 112 -18.84 11.54 -11.33
N ALA A 113 -17.73 11.31 -12.03
CA ALA A 113 -17.54 10.09 -12.81
C ALA A 113 -17.07 8.96 -11.89
N GLU A 114 -17.52 7.74 -12.18
CA GLU A 114 -17.12 6.55 -11.43
C GLU A 114 -15.61 6.29 -11.59
N SER A 115 -14.85 6.52 -10.52
CA SER A 115 -13.41 6.29 -10.45
C SER A 115 -13.10 5.03 -9.63
N THR A 116 -12.21 4.18 -10.14
CA THR A 116 -11.60 3.05 -9.43
C THR A 116 -10.36 3.47 -8.65
N MET A 117 -9.85 4.69 -8.87
CA MET A 117 -8.74 5.25 -8.09
C MET A 117 -9.24 5.88 -6.78
N PRO A 118 -8.51 5.69 -5.66
CA PRO A 118 -8.84 6.33 -4.38
C PRO A 118 -8.80 7.85 -4.54
N GLY A 119 -9.98 8.48 -4.48
CA GLY A 119 -10.11 9.92 -4.50
C GLY A 119 -9.70 10.53 -3.17
N TYR A 120 -8.97 11.64 -3.22
CA TYR A 120 -8.80 12.49 -2.04
C TYR A 120 -10.15 13.18 -1.76
N GLY A 121 -10.83 12.81 -0.68
CA GLY A 121 -12.05 13.50 -0.20
C GLY A 121 -13.33 13.25 -1.02
N HIS A 122 -14.47 13.69 -0.46
CA HIS A 122 -15.79 13.60 -1.10
C HIS A 122 -16.08 14.88 -1.90
N PHE A 123 -15.72 14.89 -3.17
CA PHE A 123 -16.05 15.98 -4.11
C PHE A 123 -17.21 15.56 -5.01
N PHE A 124 -18.13 16.49 -5.34
CA PHE A 124 -19.21 16.22 -6.30
C PHE A 124 -18.98 16.92 -7.64
N ILE A 125 -18.94 18.25 -7.67
CA ILE A 125 -18.65 19.06 -8.89
C ILE A 125 -17.32 19.81 -8.73
N VAL A 126 -17.08 20.43 -7.58
CA VAL A 126 -15.86 21.20 -7.34
C VAL A 126 -14.82 20.30 -6.67
N ASN A 127 -13.75 19.99 -7.38
CA ASN A 127 -12.55 19.34 -6.83
C ASN A 127 -11.37 20.34 -6.74
N ILE A 128 -10.23 19.86 -6.24
CA ILE A 128 -9.04 20.71 -6.06
C ILE A 128 -8.55 21.33 -7.38
N ASN A 129 -8.68 20.64 -8.52
CA ASN A 129 -8.30 21.17 -9.83
C ASN A 129 -9.14 22.41 -10.20
N ILE A 130 -10.46 22.39 -9.93
CA ILE A 130 -11.34 23.54 -10.17
C ILE A 130 -11.03 24.70 -9.23
N ILE A 131 -10.74 24.41 -7.96
CA ILE A 131 -10.36 25.44 -6.97
C ILE A 131 -9.06 26.13 -7.42
N GLU A 132 -8.04 25.35 -7.76
CA GLU A 132 -6.74 25.87 -8.20
C GLU A 132 -6.84 26.60 -9.54
N ALA A 133 -7.64 26.11 -10.49
CA ALA A 133 -7.95 26.83 -11.72
C ALA A 133 -8.65 28.17 -11.44
N GLY A 134 -9.55 28.22 -10.44
CA GLY A 134 -10.16 29.47 -9.97
C GLY A 134 -9.15 30.46 -9.40
N ILE A 135 -8.15 29.98 -8.66
CA ILE A 135 -7.04 30.81 -8.15
C ILE A 135 -6.20 31.35 -9.31
N LEU A 136 -5.85 30.51 -10.28
CA LEU A 136 -5.11 30.94 -11.47
C LEU A 136 -5.90 31.97 -12.29
N LEU A 137 -7.22 31.85 -12.37
CA LEU A 137 -8.09 32.79 -13.06
C LEU A 137 -7.98 34.20 -12.45
N VAL A 138 -7.84 34.30 -11.12
CA VAL A 138 -7.57 35.58 -10.46
C VAL A 138 -6.28 36.20 -10.99
N PHE A 139 -5.21 35.43 -11.17
CA PHE A 139 -3.93 35.93 -11.71
C PHE A 139 -3.98 36.33 -13.18
N VAL A 140 -4.90 35.77 -13.98
CA VAL A 140 -5.14 36.20 -15.36
C VAL A 140 -5.66 37.64 -15.41
N PHE A 141 -6.66 37.94 -14.58
CA PHE A 141 -7.32 39.26 -14.57
C PHE A 141 -6.61 40.30 -13.70
N LEU A 142 -5.76 39.86 -12.77
CA LEU A 142 -5.03 40.78 -11.92
C LEU A 142 -4.14 41.72 -12.76
N LYS A 143 -4.11 43.00 -12.39
CA LYS A 143 -3.15 43.95 -12.95
C LYS A 143 -1.75 43.59 -12.44
N ARG A 144 -0.76 43.63 -13.34
CA ARG A 144 0.65 43.25 -13.05
C ARG A 144 1.25 43.99 -11.84
N ASP A 145 0.72 45.16 -11.51
CA ASP A 145 1.23 46.03 -10.44
C ASP A 145 0.81 45.58 -9.01
N TYR A 146 -0.03 44.55 -8.89
CA TYR A 146 -0.47 43.98 -7.61
C TYR A 146 0.36 42.76 -7.15
N LEU A 147 1.31 42.30 -7.95
CA LEU A 147 2.19 41.17 -7.64
C LEU A 147 3.65 41.59 -7.70
N TRP A 148 4.47 41.12 -6.76
CA TRP A 148 5.91 41.16 -6.95
C TRP A 148 6.31 40.04 -7.91
N SER A 149 6.91 40.43 -9.03
CA SER A 149 7.18 39.54 -10.15
C SER A 149 8.28 40.11 -11.05
N ILE A 150 9.01 39.22 -11.74
CA ILE A 150 10.00 39.61 -12.75
C ILE A 150 9.32 40.32 -13.95
N ASP A 151 8.08 39.98 -14.28
CA ASP A 151 7.26 40.68 -15.28
C ASP A 151 7.18 42.20 -15.02
N ARG A 152 7.17 42.61 -13.76
CA ARG A 152 7.16 44.03 -13.36
C ARG A 152 8.49 44.73 -13.65
N LEU A 153 9.62 44.04 -13.49
CA LEU A 153 10.95 44.57 -13.82
C LEU A 153 11.08 44.84 -15.32
N PHE A 154 10.64 43.90 -16.16
CA PHE A 154 10.70 44.06 -17.62
C PHE A 154 9.85 45.24 -18.11
N LYS A 155 8.65 45.45 -17.55
CA LYS A 155 7.82 46.63 -17.87
C LYS A 155 8.54 47.92 -17.46
N GLY A 156 9.13 47.99 -16.27
CA GLY A 156 9.88 49.17 -15.82
C GLY A 156 11.05 49.53 -16.73
N ILE A 157 11.77 48.53 -17.25
CA ILE A 157 12.90 48.73 -18.19
C ILE A 157 12.39 49.18 -19.57
N PHE A 158 11.32 48.56 -20.09
CA PHE A 158 10.75 48.93 -21.39
C PHE A 158 10.08 50.30 -21.37
N GLN A 159 9.40 50.66 -20.28
CA GLN A 159 8.78 51.96 -20.09
C GLN A 159 9.84 53.06 -20.02
N ARG A 160 10.93 52.85 -19.25
CA ARG A 160 12.07 53.77 -19.20
C ARG A 160 12.75 53.95 -20.55
N ARG A 161 12.92 52.87 -21.33
CA ARG A 161 13.46 52.96 -22.70
C ARG A 161 12.52 53.72 -23.66
N LYS A 162 11.20 53.52 -23.53
CA LYS A 162 10.21 54.22 -24.34
C LYS A 162 10.12 55.71 -23.97
N GLU A 163 10.21 56.04 -22.68
CA GLU A 163 10.27 57.41 -22.16
C GLU A 163 11.59 58.12 -22.53
N GLN A 164 12.69 57.39 -22.66
CA GLN A 164 13.96 57.91 -23.21
C GLN A 164 13.90 58.18 -24.73
N MET A 165 13.13 57.39 -25.48
CA MET A 165 12.95 57.57 -26.93
C MET A 165 11.89 58.62 -27.32
N PHE A 166 10.88 58.83 -26.46
CA PHE A 166 9.82 59.82 -26.64
C PHE A 166 9.53 60.51 -25.30
N PRO A 167 10.27 61.58 -24.97
CA PRO A 167 10.06 62.29 -23.72
C PRO A 167 8.69 62.99 -23.73
N PRO A 168 7.79 62.70 -22.77
CA PRO A 168 6.68 63.60 -22.48
C PRO A 168 7.30 64.86 -21.90
N ASN A 169 7.09 66.00 -22.56
CA ASN A 169 7.54 67.29 -22.05
C ASN A 169 7.14 67.44 -20.57
N GLU A 170 8.13 67.77 -19.77
CA GLU A 170 8.07 68.31 -18.41
C GLU A 170 7.06 67.64 -17.47
N ASN A 171 7.54 66.72 -16.62
CA ASN A 171 7.06 66.64 -15.23
C ASN A 171 8.09 65.99 -14.30
N LEU A 172 8.52 66.79 -13.32
CA LEU A 172 9.21 66.40 -12.10
C LEU A 172 8.38 65.36 -11.34
N HIS A 173 8.92 64.16 -11.09
CA HIS A 173 8.44 63.30 -10.02
C HIS A 173 9.57 62.46 -9.39
N PRO A 174 9.44 62.13 -8.09
CA PRO A 174 10.56 61.87 -7.20
C PRO A 174 11.20 60.51 -7.46
N GLU A 175 12.51 60.43 -7.25
CA GLU A 175 13.30 59.20 -7.35
C GLU A 175 12.69 58.07 -6.50
N THR A 176 12.02 57.12 -7.16
CA THR A 176 11.66 55.85 -6.55
C THR A 176 12.92 55.04 -6.32
N ASN A 177 13.16 54.63 -5.08
CA ASN A 177 14.36 53.96 -4.58
C ASN A 177 14.59 52.59 -5.27
N THR A 178 15.33 52.61 -6.39
CA THR A 178 15.48 51.51 -7.36
C THR A 178 15.98 50.20 -6.73
N ARG A 179 16.82 50.28 -5.70
CA ARG A 179 17.36 49.10 -4.99
C ARG A 179 16.29 48.33 -4.21
N ARG A 180 15.36 49.03 -3.56
CA ARG A 180 14.30 48.40 -2.75
C ARG A 180 13.24 47.72 -3.61
N GLU A 181 12.95 48.29 -4.78
CA GLU A 181 12.08 47.68 -5.80
C GLU A 181 12.72 46.42 -6.43
N LEU A 182 14.02 46.47 -6.73
CA LEU A 182 14.78 45.32 -7.23
C LEU A 182 14.75 44.14 -6.25
N ILE A 183 15.02 44.39 -4.96
CA ILE A 183 14.99 43.36 -3.91
C ILE A 183 13.61 42.72 -3.79
N LYS A 184 12.53 43.52 -3.83
CA LYS A 184 11.15 43.02 -3.75
C LYS A 184 10.77 42.13 -4.94
N ASN A 185 11.23 42.47 -6.15
CA ASN A 185 10.91 41.70 -7.36
C ASN A 185 11.79 40.45 -7.54
N LEU A 186 12.91 40.34 -6.81
CA LEU A 186 13.80 39.17 -6.78
C LEU A 186 13.65 38.33 -5.49
N ALA A 187 12.70 38.66 -4.62
CA ALA A 187 12.53 38.02 -3.31
C ALA A 187 12.26 36.50 -3.37
N SER A 188 11.79 35.98 -4.52
CA SER A 188 11.59 34.55 -4.74
C SER A 188 12.88 33.76 -5.04
N LEU A 189 13.95 34.42 -5.49
CA LEU A 189 15.21 33.75 -5.89
C LEU A 189 16.02 33.19 -4.71
N PRO A 190 16.16 33.87 -3.56
CA PRO A 190 16.81 33.29 -2.37
C PRO A 190 16.04 32.09 -1.83
N VAL A 191 14.71 32.11 -1.90
CA VAL A 191 13.85 30.97 -1.53
C VAL A 191 14.10 29.80 -2.49
N LEU A 192 14.21 30.08 -3.80
CA LEU A 192 14.55 29.10 -4.83
C LEU A 192 15.92 28.44 -4.54
N GLY A 193 16.93 29.23 -4.20
CA GLY A 193 18.27 28.74 -3.83
C GLY A 193 18.30 27.92 -2.54
N ILE A 194 17.59 28.34 -1.49
CA ILE A 194 17.50 27.60 -0.21
C ILE A 194 16.74 26.29 -0.38
N VAL A 195 15.68 26.28 -1.18
CA VAL A 195 14.87 25.09 -1.46
C VAL A 195 15.61 24.11 -2.39
N PHE A 196 16.30 24.59 -3.43
CA PHE A 196 17.18 23.75 -4.26
C PHE A 196 18.39 23.23 -3.49
N PHE A 197 18.95 24.00 -2.57
CA PHE A 197 20.03 23.55 -1.67
C PHE A 197 19.51 22.51 -0.66
N GLY A 198 18.31 22.70 -0.12
CA GLY A 198 17.61 21.70 0.70
C GLY A 198 17.31 20.41 -0.08
N MET A 199 16.90 20.52 -1.35
CA MET A 199 16.72 19.39 -2.25
C MET A 199 18.05 18.71 -2.61
N ALA A 200 19.11 19.45 -2.94
CA ALA A 200 20.43 18.88 -3.24
C ALA A 200 21.00 18.12 -2.03
N LYS A 201 20.70 18.59 -0.82
CA LYS A 201 21.02 17.92 0.44
C LYS A 201 20.15 16.68 0.72
N ASN A 202 18.87 16.68 0.32
CA ASN A 202 17.96 15.53 0.48
C ASN A 202 17.97 14.52 -0.69
N SER A 203 18.55 14.88 -1.86
CA SER A 203 18.47 14.10 -3.11
C SER A 203 19.82 13.51 -3.56
N ARG A 204 20.74 13.25 -2.61
CA ARG A 204 22.00 12.51 -2.85
C ARG A 204 22.89 13.01 -4.00
N TRP A 205 23.22 14.30 -4.05
CA TRP A 205 24.17 14.79 -5.06
C TRP A 205 25.62 14.95 -4.58
N LEU A 206 25.88 15.20 -3.29
CA LEU A 206 27.26 15.33 -2.78
C LEU A 206 27.32 15.02 -1.27
N SER A 207 27.62 13.77 -0.89
CA SER A 207 28.15 13.45 0.45
C SER A 207 28.73 12.02 0.46
N PHE A 208 30.00 11.92 0.86
CA PHE A 208 30.83 10.71 0.80
C PHE A 208 30.86 9.95 2.15
N GLU A 209 30.00 10.33 3.11
CA GLU A 209 29.96 9.73 4.46
C GLU A 209 28.68 8.92 4.74
N GLU A 210 27.79 8.78 3.75
CA GLU A 210 26.46 8.16 3.88
C GLU A 210 26.40 6.69 3.41
N ASN A 211 27.54 5.99 3.36
CA ASN A 211 27.59 4.57 2.95
C ASN A 211 27.32 3.57 4.09
N ASN A 212 27.17 4.02 5.34
CA ASN A 212 26.96 3.13 6.51
C ASN A 212 25.60 3.29 7.21
N LEU A 213 24.67 4.08 6.65
CA LEU A 213 23.31 4.30 7.17
C LEU A 213 22.22 3.85 6.19
N GLU A 214 22.56 2.96 5.24
CA GLU A 214 21.60 2.28 4.39
C GLU A 214 20.64 1.43 5.24
N LYS A 215 19.47 2.00 5.57
CA LYS A 215 18.12 1.42 5.51
C LYS A 215 17.16 2.21 6.42
N SER A 216 16.74 3.39 5.97
CA SER A 216 15.41 3.88 6.34
C SER A 216 14.83 4.75 5.22
N ASP A 217 13.80 4.22 4.55
CA ASP A 217 13.03 4.86 3.48
C ASP A 217 12.03 5.89 4.07
N ALA A 218 12.53 6.93 4.73
CA ALA A 218 11.69 7.93 5.40
C ALA A 218 11.41 9.18 4.54
N THR A 219 11.35 9.04 3.22
CA THR A 219 10.99 10.13 2.30
C THR A 219 9.95 9.68 1.28
N THR A 220 8.84 9.09 1.74
CA THR A 220 7.75 8.69 0.83
C THR A 220 6.64 9.75 0.83
N SER A 221 6.56 10.51 -0.26
CA SER A 221 5.39 11.37 -0.54
C SER A 221 4.15 10.50 -0.83
N ALA A 222 2.94 11.01 -0.57
CA ALA A 222 1.69 10.29 -0.86
C ALA A 222 1.59 9.82 -2.33
N THR A 223 2.25 10.53 -3.24
CA THR A 223 2.37 10.20 -4.66
C THR A 223 3.32 9.02 -4.92
N GLN A 224 4.38 8.83 -4.12
CA GLN A 224 5.26 7.65 -4.20
C GLN A 224 4.61 6.40 -3.62
N MET A 225 3.76 6.54 -2.59
CA MET A 225 2.90 5.43 -2.17
C MET A 225 1.97 4.99 -3.30
N GLN A 226 1.43 5.93 -4.10
CA GLN A 226 0.62 5.64 -5.29
C GLN A 226 1.43 5.09 -6.48
N ALA A 227 2.66 5.55 -6.72
CA ALA A 227 3.49 5.06 -7.82
C ALA A 227 4.09 3.66 -7.57
N LYS A 228 4.22 3.26 -6.30
CA LYS A 228 4.57 1.88 -5.90
C LYS A 228 3.34 0.98 -5.78
N MET A 229 2.14 1.45 -6.16
CA MET A 229 0.95 0.61 -6.27
C MET A 229 1.07 -0.26 -7.52
N TRP A 230 1.52 -1.49 -7.29
CA TRP A 230 1.29 -2.64 -8.16
C TRP A 230 1.92 -2.57 -9.54
N ASN A 231 3.25 -2.50 -9.58
CA ASN A 231 3.93 -2.88 -10.80
C ASN A 231 3.92 -4.41 -10.94
N ILE A 232 2.82 -4.98 -11.45
CA ILE A 232 2.70 -6.42 -11.70
C ILE A 232 3.82 -6.96 -12.61
N SER A 233 4.50 -6.09 -13.37
CA SER A 233 5.68 -6.48 -14.15
C SER A 233 6.89 -6.93 -13.30
N GLU A 234 6.89 -6.64 -11.99
CA GLU A 234 7.87 -7.15 -11.05
C GLU A 234 7.62 -8.62 -10.64
N LEU A 235 6.44 -9.15 -10.94
CA LEU A 235 6.16 -10.58 -10.76
C LEU A 235 6.99 -11.36 -11.79
N LYS A 236 7.89 -12.20 -11.31
CA LYS A 236 8.75 -13.03 -12.15
C LYS A 236 7.98 -14.22 -12.73
N GLU A 237 7.21 -14.88 -11.88
CA GLU A 237 6.43 -16.07 -12.23
C GLU A 237 5.24 -16.21 -11.29
N LYS A 238 4.16 -16.82 -11.79
CA LYS A 238 2.98 -17.15 -10.97
C LYS A 238 3.34 -18.17 -9.90
N VAL A 239 2.68 -18.08 -8.75
CA VAL A 239 2.91 -19.02 -7.65
C VAL A 239 2.50 -20.44 -8.07
N PRO A 240 3.36 -21.45 -7.86
CA PRO A 240 3.01 -22.84 -8.12
C PRO A 240 1.86 -23.34 -7.24
N THR A 241 1.11 -24.30 -7.77
CA THR A 241 -0.02 -24.94 -7.07
C THR A 241 0.35 -26.32 -6.52
N GLY A 242 -0.47 -26.79 -5.58
CA GLY A 242 -0.56 -28.16 -5.10
C GLY A 242 -2.04 -28.53 -4.96
N LYS A 243 -2.35 -29.79 -4.66
CA LYS A 243 -3.72 -30.31 -4.66
C LYS A 243 -4.03 -31.12 -3.41
N ILE A 244 -5.04 -30.70 -2.66
CA ILE A 244 -5.62 -31.51 -1.58
C ILE A 244 -6.93 -32.10 -2.10
N LYS A 245 -6.98 -33.43 -2.21
CA LYS A 245 -8.11 -34.15 -2.82
C LYS A 245 -8.45 -33.61 -4.21
N HIS A 246 -9.58 -32.93 -4.35
CA HIS A 246 -10.06 -32.37 -5.61
C HIS A 246 -9.79 -30.86 -5.76
N VAL A 247 -9.30 -30.19 -4.71
CA VAL A 247 -9.08 -28.74 -4.66
C VAL A 247 -7.62 -28.43 -4.98
N GLU A 248 -7.40 -27.67 -6.06
CA GLU A 248 -6.09 -27.15 -6.44
C GLU A 248 -5.86 -25.76 -5.84
N MET A 249 -4.80 -25.61 -5.04
CA MET A 249 -4.51 -24.41 -4.26
C MET A 249 -3.08 -23.93 -4.49
N SER A 250 -2.84 -22.62 -4.44
CA SER A 250 -1.49 -22.04 -4.47
C SER A 250 -0.69 -22.45 -3.24
N ARG A 251 0.61 -22.73 -3.40
CA ARG A 251 1.49 -23.16 -2.29
C ARG A 251 1.73 -22.08 -1.21
N ILE A 252 1.35 -20.84 -1.49
CA ILE A 252 1.14 -19.78 -0.49
C ILE A 252 -0.35 -19.45 -0.40
N LEU A 253 -0.85 -19.40 0.83
CA LEU A 253 -2.23 -19.10 1.18
C LEU A 253 -2.27 -17.82 2.01
N PRO A 254 -2.92 -16.73 1.56
CA PRO A 254 -3.00 -15.52 2.38
C PRO A 254 -3.92 -15.70 3.58
N GLY A 255 -3.43 -15.34 4.77
CA GLY A 255 -4.18 -15.42 6.02
C GLY A 255 -5.04 -14.18 6.30
N GLY A 256 -6.25 -14.38 6.83
CA GLY A 256 -7.27 -13.33 6.99
C GLY A 256 -7.18 -12.44 8.23
N ASN A 257 -6.20 -12.62 9.12
CA ASN A 257 -6.11 -11.82 10.36
C ASN A 257 -6.01 -10.31 10.09
N LEU A 258 -5.26 -9.93 9.05
CA LEU A 258 -5.11 -8.53 8.63
C LEU A 258 -6.42 -7.94 8.11
N VAL A 259 -7.21 -8.74 7.38
CA VAL A 259 -8.54 -8.34 6.87
C VAL A 259 -9.55 -8.19 8.01
N ALA A 260 -9.45 -9.03 9.04
CA ALA A 260 -10.31 -8.96 10.21
C ALA A 260 -9.85 -7.94 11.26
N GLY A 261 -8.74 -7.22 11.02
CA GLY A 261 -8.26 -6.18 11.94
C GLY A 261 -7.59 -6.70 13.22
N PHE A 262 -7.12 -7.94 13.23
CA PHE A 262 -6.43 -8.54 14.38
C PHE A 262 -4.94 -8.68 14.11
N ALA A 263 -4.12 -8.15 15.03
CA ALA A 263 -2.67 -8.24 14.98
C ALA A 263 -2.14 -8.99 16.21
N HIS A 264 -1.29 -9.97 15.96
CA HIS A 264 -0.43 -10.56 16.99
C HIS A 264 0.76 -9.64 17.21
N ALA A 265 0.56 -8.58 17.99
CA ALA A 265 1.47 -7.45 18.10
C ALA A 265 2.04 -7.25 19.51
N ARG A 266 1.87 -8.24 20.40
CA ARG A 266 2.43 -8.21 21.77
C ARG A 266 1.93 -6.98 22.54
N ASP A 267 2.85 -6.12 22.98
CA ASP A 267 2.59 -4.87 23.71
C ASP A 267 2.39 -3.64 22.79
N LEU A 268 2.41 -3.82 21.46
CA LEU A 268 2.19 -2.73 20.49
C LEU A 268 0.69 -2.44 20.30
N ILE A 269 0.12 -1.70 21.25
CA ILE A 269 -1.33 -1.45 21.37
C ILE A 269 -1.99 -0.81 20.14
N TYR A 270 -1.24 -0.08 19.29
CA TYR A 270 -1.81 0.64 18.14
C TYR A 270 -1.87 -0.18 16.84
N VAL A 271 -1.24 -1.36 16.79
CA VAL A 271 -1.08 -2.09 15.53
C VAL A 271 -2.41 -2.60 14.99
N SER A 272 -3.28 -3.11 15.85
CA SER A 272 -4.63 -3.56 15.44
C SER A 272 -5.48 -2.39 14.93
N ASP A 273 -5.44 -1.24 15.60
CA ASP A 273 -6.19 -0.05 15.14
C ASP A 273 -5.64 0.48 13.81
N MET A 274 -4.32 0.49 13.64
CA MET A 274 -3.70 0.84 12.36
C MET A 274 -4.16 -0.12 11.25
N ILE A 275 -4.16 -1.43 11.48
CA ILE A 275 -4.61 -2.43 10.50
C ILE A 275 -6.09 -2.24 10.15
N LYS A 276 -6.96 -1.99 11.12
CA LYS A 276 -8.38 -1.71 10.88
C LYS A 276 -8.61 -0.47 10.02
N ASN A 277 -7.79 0.58 10.22
CA ASN A 277 -7.85 1.79 9.40
C ASN A 277 -7.23 1.59 8.01
N TYR A 278 -6.28 0.66 7.86
CA TYR A 278 -5.62 0.35 6.60
C TYR A 278 -6.49 -0.54 5.69
N PHE A 279 -7.02 -1.64 6.22
CA PHE A 279 -7.78 -2.64 5.46
C PHE A 279 -9.27 -2.27 5.37
N THR A 280 -9.56 -1.24 4.59
CA THR A 280 -10.94 -0.95 4.16
C THR A 280 -11.47 -2.03 3.21
N ASP A 281 -12.78 -2.13 3.02
CA ASP A 281 -13.40 -3.05 2.06
C ASP A 281 -12.76 -3.01 0.67
N GLU A 282 -12.56 -1.81 0.14
CA GLU A 282 -11.95 -1.63 -1.19
C GLU A 282 -10.49 -2.07 -1.17
N LYS A 283 -9.76 -1.76 -0.10
CA LYS A 283 -8.37 -2.20 0.03
C LYS A 283 -8.25 -3.72 0.06
N VAL A 284 -9.15 -4.40 0.78
CA VAL A 284 -9.21 -5.85 0.83
C VAL A 284 -9.50 -6.41 -0.57
N ILE A 285 -10.48 -5.84 -1.29
CA ILE A 285 -10.82 -6.26 -2.66
C ILE A 285 -9.65 -6.05 -3.64
N GLU A 286 -8.96 -4.92 -3.59
CA GLU A 286 -7.72 -4.68 -4.36
C GLU A 286 -6.67 -5.76 -4.06
N THR A 287 -6.51 -6.10 -2.79
CA THR A 287 -5.57 -7.13 -2.34
C THR A 287 -5.95 -8.51 -2.88
N LEU A 288 -7.25 -8.85 -2.92
CA LEU A 288 -7.74 -10.10 -3.51
C LEU A 288 -7.45 -10.18 -5.01
N TRP A 289 -7.65 -9.09 -5.75
CA TRP A 289 -7.29 -9.04 -7.18
C TRP A 289 -5.80 -9.24 -7.42
N LEU A 290 -4.96 -8.67 -6.56
CA LEU A 290 -3.53 -8.89 -6.68
C LEU A 290 -3.12 -10.32 -6.38
N TYR A 291 -3.73 -10.97 -5.38
CA TYR A 291 -3.48 -12.40 -5.15
C TYR A 291 -3.72 -13.19 -6.45
N GLU A 292 -4.85 -13.00 -7.11
CA GLU A 292 -5.14 -13.65 -8.39
C GLU A 292 -4.10 -13.31 -9.48
N ALA A 293 -3.68 -12.04 -9.56
CA ALA A 293 -2.67 -11.61 -10.52
C ALA A 293 -1.33 -12.32 -10.30
N CYS A 294 -0.97 -12.61 -9.05
CA CYS A 294 0.21 -13.39 -8.66
C CYS A 294 0.05 -14.91 -8.86
N GLY A 295 -1.12 -15.40 -9.28
CA GLY A 295 -1.41 -16.84 -9.36
C GLY A 295 -1.78 -17.47 -8.01
N ILE A 296 -2.01 -16.65 -6.98
CA ILE A 296 -2.56 -17.11 -5.69
C ILE A 296 -4.06 -17.27 -5.88
N ASN A 297 -4.55 -18.49 -5.68
CA ASN A 297 -5.93 -18.84 -6.02
C ASN A 297 -6.80 -19.16 -4.81
N THR A 298 -6.23 -19.23 -3.60
CA THR A 298 -6.93 -19.66 -2.38
C THR A 298 -6.50 -18.82 -1.19
N ILE A 299 -7.48 -18.34 -0.40
CA ILE A 299 -7.29 -17.59 0.84
C ILE A 299 -7.78 -18.36 2.07
N VAL A 300 -7.17 -18.10 3.22
CA VAL A 300 -7.55 -18.68 4.52
C VAL A 300 -8.12 -17.59 5.42
N PHE A 301 -9.42 -17.37 5.31
CA PHE A 301 -10.13 -16.32 6.05
C PHE A 301 -11.13 -16.92 7.05
N ARG A 302 -11.49 -16.09 8.03
CA ARG A 302 -12.43 -16.40 9.11
C ARG A 302 -13.83 -16.61 8.57
N THR A 303 -14.62 -17.41 9.25
CA THR A 303 -16.05 -17.55 8.96
C THR A 303 -16.87 -16.57 9.81
N ASP A 304 -17.16 -15.41 9.22
CA ASP A 304 -18.03 -14.37 9.78
C ASP A 304 -18.73 -13.57 8.68
N GLU A 305 -19.77 -12.81 9.07
CA GLU A 305 -20.59 -12.02 8.13
C GLU A 305 -19.76 -10.98 7.37
N GLN A 306 -18.74 -10.38 8.01
CA GLN A 306 -17.91 -9.37 7.38
C GLN A 306 -17.08 -9.97 6.24
N THR A 307 -16.45 -11.12 6.47
CA THR A 307 -15.68 -11.85 5.48
C THR A 307 -16.58 -12.24 4.31
N ILE A 308 -17.73 -12.84 4.59
CA ILE A 308 -18.68 -13.28 3.56
C ILE A 308 -19.15 -12.09 2.72
N ARG A 309 -19.54 -10.99 3.36
CA ARG A 309 -19.96 -9.75 2.68
C ARG A 309 -18.89 -9.21 1.73
N ILE A 310 -17.61 -9.22 2.14
CA ILE A 310 -16.50 -8.77 1.29
C ILE A 310 -16.27 -9.74 0.12
N LEU A 311 -16.29 -11.06 0.38
CA LEU A 311 -16.13 -12.07 -0.68
C LEU A 311 -17.29 -12.04 -1.68
N GLU A 312 -18.52 -11.81 -1.24
CA GLU A 312 -19.66 -11.60 -2.13
C GLU A 312 -19.49 -10.35 -3.00
N LYS A 313 -19.05 -9.23 -2.40
CA LYS A 313 -18.76 -8.00 -3.14
C LYS A 313 -17.66 -8.21 -4.17
N TYR A 314 -16.62 -8.96 -3.82
CA TYR A 314 -15.52 -9.34 -4.70
C TYR A 314 -15.99 -10.23 -5.86
N ARG A 315 -16.75 -11.29 -5.58
CA ARG A 315 -17.30 -12.22 -6.59
C ARG A 315 -18.28 -11.54 -7.53
N LYS A 316 -19.11 -10.61 -7.04
CA LYS A 316 -19.98 -9.76 -7.87
C LYS A 316 -19.20 -8.90 -8.87
N ARG A 317 -17.92 -8.60 -8.58
CA ARG A 317 -17.00 -7.90 -9.49
C ARG A 317 -16.22 -8.85 -10.42
N GLY A 318 -16.52 -10.15 -10.40
CA GLY A 318 -15.90 -11.16 -11.26
C GLY A 318 -14.71 -11.90 -10.66
N GLY A 319 -14.40 -11.66 -9.38
CA GLY A 319 -13.35 -12.37 -8.65
C GLY A 319 -13.65 -13.87 -8.48
N LYS A 320 -12.61 -14.70 -8.48
CA LYS A 320 -12.66 -16.16 -8.55
C LYS A 320 -11.88 -16.87 -7.45
N ILE A 321 -11.22 -16.13 -6.56
CA ILE A 321 -10.41 -16.68 -5.48
C ILE A 321 -11.23 -17.65 -4.62
N GLN A 322 -10.65 -18.83 -4.36
CA GLN A 322 -11.21 -19.86 -3.51
C GLN A 322 -11.05 -19.47 -2.04
N TRP A 323 -11.95 -19.97 -1.20
CA TRP A 323 -11.93 -19.69 0.23
C TRP A 323 -11.86 -20.99 1.04
N LEU A 324 -10.77 -21.14 1.80
CA LEU A 324 -10.60 -22.16 2.82
C LEU A 324 -11.01 -21.54 4.17
N ALA A 325 -12.15 -21.98 4.70
CA ALA A 325 -12.82 -21.32 5.81
C ALA A 325 -12.27 -21.76 7.18
N GLN A 326 -11.77 -20.80 7.97
CA GLN A 326 -11.49 -21.02 9.39
C GLN A 326 -12.81 -20.95 10.16
N THR A 327 -13.18 -22.05 10.81
CA THR A 327 -14.47 -22.19 11.50
C THR A 327 -14.32 -22.28 13.01
N TYR A 328 -15.42 -21.97 13.71
CA TYR A 328 -15.49 -21.85 15.16
C TYR A 328 -16.62 -22.71 15.74
N PRO A 329 -16.61 -24.05 15.54
CA PRO A 329 -17.62 -24.92 16.13
C PRO A 329 -17.59 -24.84 17.66
N GLN A 330 -18.76 -24.95 18.28
CA GLN A 330 -18.92 -25.02 19.73
C GLN A 330 -19.72 -26.27 20.06
N ASP A 331 -19.06 -27.26 20.66
CA ASP A 331 -19.63 -28.57 20.93
C ASP A 331 -20.31 -29.17 19.68
N ASP A 332 -21.63 -29.36 19.69
CA ASP A 332 -22.41 -29.91 18.56
C ASP A 332 -23.04 -28.83 17.65
N ASP A 333 -22.69 -27.54 17.82
CA ASP A 333 -23.15 -26.46 16.95
C ASP A 333 -22.27 -26.29 15.70
N PHE A 334 -22.83 -26.66 14.55
CA PHE A 334 -22.20 -26.53 13.24
C PHE A 334 -22.72 -25.34 12.41
N THR A 335 -23.47 -24.41 13.01
CA THR A 335 -24.05 -23.25 12.31
C THR A 335 -22.96 -22.41 11.65
N ASN A 336 -21.81 -22.21 12.33
CA ASN A 336 -20.68 -21.50 11.74
C ASN A 336 -20.08 -22.24 10.53
N ILE A 337 -20.03 -23.58 10.57
CA ILE A 337 -19.56 -24.39 9.44
C ILE A 337 -20.55 -24.31 8.27
N GLN A 338 -21.85 -24.42 8.57
CA GLN A 338 -22.91 -24.30 7.57
C GLN A 338 -22.87 -22.93 6.87
N MET A 339 -22.60 -21.86 7.62
CA MET A 339 -22.42 -20.52 7.07
C MET A 339 -21.28 -20.46 6.04
N ALA A 340 -20.15 -21.14 6.28
CA ALA A 340 -19.05 -21.22 5.30
C ALA A 340 -19.44 -22.00 4.05
N ILE A 341 -20.17 -23.12 4.22
CA ILE A 341 -20.66 -23.95 3.12
C ILE A 341 -21.62 -23.15 2.23
N ASP A 342 -22.62 -22.51 2.83
CA ASP A 342 -23.64 -21.73 2.12
C ASP A 342 -23.02 -20.53 1.36
N ALA A 343 -21.96 -19.96 1.92
CA ALA A 343 -21.18 -18.88 1.29
C ALA A 343 -20.12 -19.39 0.29
N GLY A 344 -20.09 -20.68 -0.06
CA GLY A 344 -19.27 -21.24 -1.13
C GLY A 344 -17.79 -21.39 -0.78
N ALA A 345 -17.47 -21.81 0.44
CA ALA A 345 -16.13 -22.28 0.79
C ALA A 345 -15.77 -23.58 0.03
N VAL A 346 -14.51 -23.73 -0.37
CA VAL A 346 -14.00 -24.98 -1.01
C VAL A 346 -13.56 -26.02 0.01
N GLY A 347 -13.35 -25.58 1.24
CA GLY A 347 -12.93 -26.38 2.37
C GLY A 347 -13.14 -25.63 3.67
N ALA A 348 -13.12 -26.34 4.79
CA ALA A 348 -13.23 -25.74 6.11
C ALA A 348 -12.36 -26.48 7.12
N PHE A 349 -11.97 -25.79 8.20
CA PHE A 349 -11.22 -26.41 9.29
C PHE A 349 -11.56 -25.82 10.66
N VAL A 350 -11.38 -26.64 11.70
CA VAL A 350 -11.51 -26.22 13.10
C VAL A 350 -10.32 -25.33 13.49
N MET A 351 -10.58 -24.14 14.04
CA MET A 351 -9.52 -23.22 14.46
C MET A 351 -8.58 -23.86 15.51
N GLY A 352 -7.28 -23.53 15.40
CA GLY A 352 -6.21 -24.00 16.30
C GLY A 352 -6.57 -23.93 17.78
N GLY A 353 -6.84 -22.75 18.34
CA GLY A 353 -7.14 -22.62 19.78
C GLY A 353 -8.38 -23.39 20.25
N ILE A 354 -9.32 -23.73 19.35
CA ILE A 354 -10.44 -24.62 19.70
C ILE A 354 -9.93 -26.07 19.76
N ALA A 355 -9.21 -26.51 18.73
CA ALA A 355 -8.67 -27.87 18.67
C ALA A 355 -7.63 -28.14 19.77
N ASP A 356 -6.75 -27.17 20.06
CA ASP A 356 -5.76 -27.22 21.13
C ASP A 356 -6.46 -27.47 22.48
N LYS A 357 -7.47 -26.67 22.82
CA LYS A 357 -8.29 -26.84 24.02
C LYS A 357 -8.98 -28.20 24.09
N LEU A 358 -9.62 -28.64 23.01
CA LEU A 358 -10.33 -29.93 22.98
C LEU A 358 -9.38 -31.11 23.17
N VAL A 359 -8.17 -31.05 22.60
CA VAL A 359 -7.15 -32.09 22.76
C VAL A 359 -6.57 -32.05 24.17
N TYR A 360 -6.29 -30.86 24.72
CA TYR A 360 -5.81 -30.69 26.09
C TYR A 360 -6.78 -31.28 27.13
N GLU A 361 -8.08 -31.05 26.94
CA GLU A 361 -9.15 -31.56 27.81
C GLU A 361 -9.57 -33.01 27.48
N ASN A 362 -8.90 -33.67 26.53
CA ASN A 362 -9.21 -35.02 26.06
C ASN A 362 -10.66 -35.20 25.55
N ARG A 363 -11.22 -34.16 24.91
CA ARG A 363 -12.56 -34.12 24.31
C ARG A 363 -12.50 -34.32 22.79
N LEU A 364 -11.83 -35.38 22.35
CA LEU A 364 -11.54 -35.65 20.94
C LEU A 364 -12.78 -35.86 20.06
N GLU A 365 -13.88 -36.37 20.62
CA GLU A 365 -15.15 -36.53 19.90
C GLU A 365 -15.68 -35.20 19.36
N LEU A 366 -15.55 -34.12 20.14
CA LEU A 366 -15.98 -32.77 19.76
C LEU A 366 -15.07 -32.13 18.70
N LEU A 367 -13.87 -32.69 18.48
CA LEU A 367 -13.00 -32.32 17.37
C LEU A 367 -13.31 -33.16 16.11
N ALA A 368 -13.61 -34.45 16.28
CA ALA A 368 -13.91 -35.35 15.18
C ALA A 368 -15.23 -35.00 14.47
N LYS A 369 -16.31 -34.76 15.22
CA LYS A 369 -17.64 -34.45 14.66
C LYS A 369 -17.66 -33.31 13.63
N PRO A 370 -17.08 -32.12 13.90
CA PRO A 370 -17.08 -31.04 12.90
C PRO A 370 -16.25 -31.38 11.66
N ILE A 371 -15.13 -32.13 11.80
CA ILE A 371 -14.32 -32.58 10.66
C ILE A 371 -15.15 -33.54 9.78
N ASP A 372 -15.81 -34.53 10.38
CA ASP A 372 -16.67 -35.46 9.67
C ASP A 372 -17.86 -34.76 9.01
N PHE A 373 -18.46 -33.77 9.70
CA PHE A 373 -19.53 -32.97 9.14
C PHE A 373 -19.06 -32.23 7.87
N ILE A 374 -17.93 -31.52 7.91
CA ILE A 374 -17.37 -30.84 6.71
C ILE A 374 -17.16 -31.83 5.56
N ARG A 375 -16.57 -33.00 5.84
CA ARG A 375 -16.34 -34.05 4.83
C ARG A 375 -17.64 -34.57 4.23
N SER A 376 -18.67 -34.77 5.06
CA SER A 376 -19.98 -35.25 4.61
C SER A 376 -20.65 -34.30 3.61
N GLN A 377 -20.29 -33.02 3.63
CA GLN A 377 -20.78 -31.99 2.71
C GLN A 377 -19.95 -31.90 1.41
N GLY A 378 -18.94 -32.76 1.25
CA GLY A 378 -18.10 -32.82 0.05
C GLY A 378 -16.95 -31.81 -0.01
N LEU A 379 -16.75 -31.03 1.05
CA LEU A 379 -15.63 -30.10 1.20
C LEU A 379 -14.36 -30.84 1.66
N ILE A 380 -13.18 -30.27 1.38
CA ILE A 380 -11.96 -30.72 2.09
C ILE A 380 -12.03 -30.25 3.55
N ALA A 381 -11.76 -31.16 4.49
CA ALA A 381 -11.83 -30.87 5.91
C ALA A 381 -10.47 -30.95 6.58
N GLY A 382 -10.21 -30.04 7.52
CA GLY A 382 -8.99 -30.09 8.31
C GLY A 382 -9.17 -29.62 9.75
N THR A 383 -8.06 -29.59 10.47
CA THR A 383 -7.96 -28.89 11.75
C THR A 383 -6.65 -28.14 11.82
N ALA A 384 -6.67 -27.00 12.49
CA ALA A 384 -5.46 -26.30 12.88
C ALA A 384 -5.05 -26.66 14.31
N GLY A 385 -3.81 -26.36 14.69
CA GLY A 385 -3.33 -26.45 16.07
C GLY A 385 -2.05 -25.65 16.26
N HIS A 386 -1.89 -25.03 17.41
CA HIS A 386 -0.59 -24.50 17.84
C HIS A 386 0.24 -25.59 18.51
N ALA A 387 -0.41 -26.53 19.20
CA ALA A 387 0.21 -27.68 19.83
C ALA A 387 0.40 -28.83 18.82
N ILE A 388 1.56 -29.48 18.81
CA ILE A 388 1.80 -30.66 17.94
C ILE A 388 0.89 -31.85 18.29
N GLN A 389 0.37 -31.86 19.51
CA GLN A 389 -0.57 -32.84 20.03
C GLN A 389 -1.86 -32.90 19.20
N VAL A 390 -2.28 -31.81 18.57
CA VAL A 390 -3.52 -31.81 17.77
C VAL A 390 -3.46 -32.78 16.58
N PRO A 391 -2.52 -32.64 15.64
CA PRO A 391 -2.40 -33.60 14.54
C PRO A 391 -1.98 -35.00 15.02
N MET A 392 -1.20 -35.13 16.10
CA MET A 392 -0.86 -36.43 16.70
C MET A 392 -2.10 -37.16 17.20
N ALA A 393 -2.92 -36.51 18.02
CA ALA A 393 -4.15 -37.07 18.56
C ALA A 393 -5.13 -37.47 17.44
N CYS A 394 -5.22 -36.67 16.37
CA CYS A 394 -6.04 -37.02 15.22
C CYS A 394 -5.57 -38.32 14.56
N VAL A 395 -4.26 -38.46 14.29
CA VAL A 395 -3.70 -39.67 13.66
C VAL A 395 -3.81 -40.89 14.59
N GLU A 396 -3.50 -40.74 15.87
CA GLU A 396 -3.52 -41.83 16.86
C GLU A 396 -4.93 -42.38 17.11
N ASN A 397 -5.96 -41.53 17.00
CA ASN A 397 -7.36 -41.89 17.25
C ASN A 397 -8.17 -42.09 15.97
N GLY A 398 -7.52 -42.07 14.79
CA GLY A 398 -8.19 -42.29 13.51
C GLY A 398 -9.18 -41.20 13.10
N ILE A 399 -8.98 -39.95 13.56
CA ILE A 399 -9.77 -38.79 13.11
C ILE A 399 -9.28 -38.40 11.72
N GLU A 400 -10.11 -38.64 10.70
CA GLU A 400 -9.73 -38.48 9.30
C GLU A 400 -9.79 -37.01 8.84
N ALA A 401 -8.74 -36.23 9.10
CA ALA A 401 -8.56 -34.92 8.46
C ALA A 401 -7.93 -35.07 7.06
N ASP A 402 -8.43 -34.32 6.07
CA ASP A 402 -7.83 -34.26 4.73
C ASP A 402 -6.56 -33.42 4.70
N PHE A 403 -6.42 -32.48 5.65
CA PHE A 403 -5.20 -31.70 5.87
C PHE A 403 -5.07 -31.25 7.34
N PHE A 404 -3.84 -30.97 7.75
CA PHE A 404 -3.55 -30.29 9.01
C PHE A 404 -3.01 -28.88 8.77
N MET A 405 -3.21 -27.99 9.73
CA MET A 405 -2.59 -26.67 9.72
C MET A 405 -1.86 -26.45 11.04
N LYS A 406 -0.53 -26.29 11.00
CA LYS A 406 0.32 -26.29 12.20
C LYS A 406 1.24 -25.08 12.22
N THR A 407 1.36 -24.43 13.38
CA THR A 407 2.36 -23.37 13.55
C THR A 407 3.74 -23.95 13.37
N PHE A 408 4.55 -23.31 12.52
CA PHE A 408 5.85 -23.87 12.19
C PHE A 408 6.87 -22.81 11.78
N HIS A 409 7.86 -22.61 12.64
CA HIS A 409 8.99 -21.71 12.40
C HIS A 409 10.16 -22.13 13.32
N HIS A 410 11.40 -21.82 12.95
CA HIS A 410 12.52 -21.90 13.89
C HIS A 410 12.40 -20.82 14.95
N ASP A 411 13.22 -20.87 16.01
CA ASP A 411 13.20 -19.91 17.11
C ASP A 411 14.38 -18.92 17.11
N LYS A 412 15.20 -18.92 16.05
CA LYS A 412 16.38 -18.04 15.88
C LYS A 412 16.05 -16.55 15.67
N TYR A 413 15.34 -15.93 16.61
CA TYR A 413 15.06 -14.49 16.63
C TYR A 413 15.01 -13.97 18.05
N TRP A 414 15.39 -12.70 18.22
CA TRP A 414 15.66 -12.09 19.54
C TRP A 414 14.47 -12.11 20.51
N SER A 415 13.25 -12.05 19.99
CA SER A 415 12.04 -11.94 20.79
C SER A 415 11.49 -13.28 21.26
N THR A 416 12.07 -14.43 20.87
CA THR A 416 11.65 -15.73 21.39
C THR A 416 12.02 -15.84 22.88
N HIS A 417 11.17 -16.50 23.67
CA HIS A 417 11.50 -16.78 25.07
C HIS A 417 12.31 -18.09 25.21
N PRO A 418 13.04 -18.30 26.32
CA PRO A 418 13.92 -19.45 26.53
C PRO A 418 13.19 -20.79 26.37
N SER A 419 13.88 -21.80 25.82
CA SER A 419 13.27 -23.10 25.50
C SER A 419 12.80 -23.86 26.74
N GLU A 420 13.48 -23.68 27.87
CA GLU A 420 13.12 -24.26 29.17
C GLU A 420 11.76 -23.79 29.71
N ASN A 421 11.25 -22.66 29.24
CA ASN A 421 9.96 -22.09 29.65
C ASN A 421 8.84 -22.38 28.63
N ARG A 422 9.10 -23.23 27.63
CA ARG A 422 8.13 -23.52 26.57
C ARG A 422 7.23 -24.71 26.93
N ASN A 423 5.95 -24.60 26.58
CA ASN A 423 4.94 -25.65 26.65
C ASN A 423 4.09 -25.61 25.36
N GLU A 424 3.76 -26.76 24.80
CA GLU A 424 2.89 -26.88 23.61
C GLU A 424 1.56 -26.13 23.73
N PHE A 425 0.96 -26.12 24.93
CA PHE A 425 -0.31 -25.46 25.22
C PHE A 425 -0.15 -24.05 25.80
N MET A 426 1.05 -23.44 25.72
CA MET A 426 1.33 -22.12 26.33
C MET A 426 0.40 -20.98 25.87
N HIS A 427 -0.20 -21.13 24.69
CA HIS A 427 -1.12 -20.15 24.10
C HIS A 427 -2.53 -20.23 24.71
N ASP A 428 -2.83 -21.28 25.48
CA ASP A 428 -4.09 -21.40 26.23
C ASP A 428 -3.90 -21.04 27.72
N LEU A 429 -2.67 -20.69 28.14
CA LEU A 429 -2.32 -20.31 29.51
C LEU A 429 -2.48 -18.79 29.75
N ASP A 430 -2.55 -18.39 31.03
CA ASP A 430 -2.80 -17.02 31.48
C ASP A 430 -1.76 -16.01 30.94
N TYR A 431 -2.26 -15.03 30.18
CA TYR A 431 -1.51 -14.04 29.40
C TYR A 431 -0.94 -12.87 30.22
N ASN A 432 -1.10 -12.88 31.54
CA ASN A 432 -0.86 -11.71 32.38
C ASN A 432 0.52 -11.68 33.06
N SER A 433 1.41 -12.62 32.76
CA SER A 433 2.77 -12.59 33.32
C SER A 433 3.55 -11.41 32.75
N LEU A 434 4.20 -10.61 33.61
CA LEU A 434 5.16 -9.59 33.20
C LEU A 434 6.60 -10.14 33.09
N ASP A 435 6.81 -11.43 33.37
CA ASP A 435 8.11 -12.07 33.24
C ASP A 435 8.48 -12.22 31.77
N ARG A 436 9.53 -11.52 31.35
CA ARG A 436 10.04 -11.50 29.96
C ARG A 436 10.49 -12.87 29.45
N ASN A 437 10.73 -13.82 30.35
CA ASN A 437 11.12 -15.18 29.99
C ASN A 437 9.93 -16.11 29.70
N GLN A 438 8.70 -15.61 29.77
CA GLN A 438 7.48 -16.36 29.47
C GLN A 438 6.94 -16.06 28.07
N PHE A 439 5.86 -16.72 27.69
CA PHE A 439 5.15 -16.46 26.43
C PHE A 439 4.51 -15.06 26.44
N HIS A 440 4.74 -14.30 25.37
CA HIS A 440 4.25 -12.93 25.18
C HIS A 440 3.72 -12.73 23.75
N ASP A 441 2.99 -13.71 23.21
CA ASP A 441 2.56 -13.69 21.80
C ASP A 441 3.76 -13.46 20.86
N ASN A 442 4.88 -14.11 21.18
CA ASN A 442 6.19 -13.91 20.57
C ASN A 442 6.78 -15.18 19.94
N SER A 443 6.25 -16.37 20.27
CA SER A 443 6.67 -17.65 19.69
C SER A 443 5.50 -18.64 19.72
N TRP A 444 5.13 -19.20 18.56
CA TRP A 444 3.97 -20.10 18.45
C TRP A 444 4.35 -21.52 18.02
N CYS A 445 5.64 -21.81 17.84
CA CYS A 445 6.16 -23.14 17.52
C CYS A 445 7.19 -23.54 18.60
N PRO A 446 6.72 -24.05 19.75
CA PRO A 446 7.61 -24.38 20.86
C PRO A 446 8.58 -25.53 20.56
N SER A 447 8.16 -26.53 19.78
CA SER A 447 8.93 -27.74 19.43
C SER A 447 9.05 -27.98 17.91
N PRO A 448 9.72 -27.11 17.15
CA PRO A 448 9.82 -27.29 15.69
C PRO A 448 10.45 -28.62 15.27
N GLU A 449 11.34 -29.20 16.08
CA GLU A 449 11.94 -30.51 15.85
C GLU A 449 10.89 -31.64 15.93
N ASP A 450 10.00 -31.60 16.91
CA ASP A 450 8.94 -32.59 17.09
C ASP A 450 7.91 -32.50 15.96
N VAL A 451 7.54 -31.28 15.57
CA VAL A 451 6.69 -31.04 14.39
C VAL A 451 7.31 -31.67 13.14
N THR A 452 8.60 -31.44 12.91
CA THR A 452 9.33 -31.99 11.76
C THR A 452 9.38 -33.52 11.82
N ALA A 453 9.69 -34.09 12.99
CA ALA A 453 9.80 -35.53 13.19
C ALA A 453 8.45 -36.25 12.96
N PHE A 454 7.35 -35.64 13.42
CA PHE A 454 6.00 -36.15 13.19
C PHE A 454 5.63 -36.10 11.71
N PHE A 455 5.74 -34.93 11.07
CA PHE A 455 5.31 -34.76 9.68
C PHE A 455 6.20 -35.51 8.68
N LYS A 456 7.46 -35.79 9.01
CA LYS A 456 8.32 -36.69 8.22
C LYS A 456 7.69 -38.06 7.99
N LYS A 457 6.86 -38.55 8.92
CA LYS A 457 6.14 -39.84 8.83
C LYS A 457 4.69 -39.66 8.41
N CYS A 458 4.05 -38.55 8.77
CA CYS A 458 2.65 -38.27 8.47
C CYS A 458 2.44 -38.01 6.96
N LYS A 459 1.51 -38.78 6.37
CA LYS A 459 1.15 -38.66 4.94
C LYS A 459 0.02 -37.68 4.67
N THR A 460 -0.66 -37.19 5.70
CA THR A 460 -1.68 -36.16 5.55
C THR A 460 -1.01 -34.85 5.10
N PRO A 461 -1.51 -34.19 4.04
CA PRO A 461 -1.04 -32.87 3.66
C PRO A 461 -1.08 -31.89 4.82
N TRP A 462 -0.14 -30.96 4.88
CA TRP A 462 -0.20 -29.93 5.91
C TRP A 462 0.27 -28.55 5.48
N ILE A 463 -0.32 -27.57 6.15
CA ILE A 463 -0.14 -26.14 5.92
C ILE A 463 0.63 -25.56 7.11
N GLY A 464 1.84 -25.07 6.86
CA GLY A 464 2.62 -24.35 7.88
C GLY A 464 2.08 -22.92 8.04
N TYR A 465 1.71 -22.51 9.25
CA TYR A 465 1.28 -21.13 9.51
C TYR A 465 2.12 -20.46 10.61
N LYS A 466 2.03 -19.13 10.69
CA LYS A 466 2.94 -18.30 11.51
C LYS A 466 4.42 -18.53 11.18
N VAL A 467 4.72 -18.88 9.94
CA VAL A 467 6.08 -19.17 9.44
C VAL A 467 7.07 -18.00 9.57
N LEU A 468 6.55 -16.78 9.78
CA LEU A 468 7.33 -15.57 9.98
C LEU A 468 7.42 -15.11 11.45
N ALA A 469 6.87 -15.87 12.40
CA ALA A 469 6.83 -15.54 13.82
C ALA A 469 6.41 -14.08 14.09
N ALA A 470 5.24 -13.67 13.56
CA ALA A 470 4.71 -12.31 13.60
C ALA A 470 5.70 -11.22 13.12
N GLY A 471 6.48 -11.54 12.08
CA GLY A 471 7.44 -10.62 11.46
C GLY A 471 8.82 -10.63 12.11
N ALA A 472 9.10 -11.53 13.05
CA ALA A 472 10.44 -11.71 13.61
C ALA A 472 11.40 -12.46 12.67
N ILE A 473 10.87 -13.18 11.67
CA ILE A 473 11.66 -13.93 10.68
C ILE A 473 11.39 -13.35 9.28
N ASN A 474 12.46 -13.19 8.49
CA ASN A 474 12.35 -12.73 7.10
C ASN A 474 11.64 -13.78 6.22
N PRO A 475 10.85 -13.36 5.22
CA PRO A 475 10.16 -14.28 4.31
C PRO A 475 11.03 -15.36 3.68
N GLU A 476 12.22 -15.02 3.19
CA GLU A 476 13.14 -15.97 2.54
C GLU A 476 13.56 -17.11 3.48
N ASP A 477 13.81 -16.80 4.75
CA ASP A 477 14.25 -17.75 5.77
C ASP A 477 13.06 -18.61 6.24
N GLY A 478 11.96 -17.96 6.63
CA GLY A 478 10.77 -18.65 7.14
C GLY A 478 10.10 -19.56 6.11
N PHE A 479 9.97 -19.12 4.86
CA PHE A 479 9.36 -19.93 3.80
C PHE A 479 10.25 -21.12 3.45
N LYS A 480 11.56 -20.90 3.31
CA LYS A 480 12.53 -21.97 3.04
C LYS A 480 12.49 -23.01 4.16
N TYR A 481 12.56 -22.56 5.41
CA TYR A 481 12.50 -23.44 6.58
C TYR A 481 11.22 -24.29 6.59
N ALA A 482 10.06 -23.69 6.30
CA ALA A 482 8.80 -24.41 6.23
C ALA A 482 8.77 -25.49 5.14
N PHE A 483 9.18 -25.14 3.92
CA PHE A 483 9.15 -26.07 2.78
C PHE A 483 10.23 -27.17 2.88
N GLU A 484 11.44 -26.88 3.35
CA GLU A 484 12.49 -27.90 3.53
C GLU A 484 12.12 -28.92 4.61
N ASN A 485 11.42 -28.50 5.67
CA ASN A 485 10.99 -29.39 6.75
C ASN A 485 9.58 -29.99 6.53
N GLY A 486 9.06 -29.92 5.31
CA GLY A 486 7.98 -30.81 4.89
C GLY A 486 6.60 -30.19 4.73
N ALA A 487 6.39 -28.89 4.97
CA ALA A 487 5.09 -28.24 4.73
C ALA A 487 4.69 -28.34 3.26
N ASP A 488 3.44 -28.73 2.95
CA ASP A 488 2.95 -28.80 1.57
C ASP A 488 2.51 -27.42 1.05
N PHE A 489 2.01 -26.59 1.96
CA PHE A 489 1.61 -25.21 1.75
C PHE A 489 2.07 -24.35 2.93
N ILE A 490 2.11 -23.03 2.73
CA ILE A 490 2.28 -22.07 3.82
C ILE A 490 1.10 -21.09 3.88
N CYS A 491 0.67 -20.73 5.08
CA CYS A 491 -0.31 -19.68 5.31
C CYS A 491 0.36 -18.44 5.90
N VAL A 492 0.27 -17.33 5.18
CA VAL A 492 1.06 -16.12 5.46
C VAL A 492 0.15 -14.89 5.51
N GLY A 493 0.17 -14.17 6.64
CA GLY A 493 -0.42 -12.83 6.72
C GLY A 493 0.52 -11.83 6.04
N MET A 494 0.02 -11.13 5.04
CA MET A 494 0.84 -10.22 4.21
C MET A 494 0.10 -8.90 4.03
N PHE A 495 0.82 -7.79 4.19
CA PHE A 495 0.37 -6.54 3.63
C PHE A 495 0.45 -6.61 2.11
N ASP A 496 -0.34 -5.75 1.51
CA ASP A 496 -0.50 -5.65 0.08
C ASP A 496 0.88 -5.46 -0.61
N PHE A 497 1.71 -4.54 -0.14
CA PHE A 497 3.07 -4.31 -0.68
C PHE A 497 4.05 -5.49 -0.51
N GLN A 498 3.70 -6.53 0.26
CA GLN A 498 4.52 -7.73 0.45
C GLN A 498 4.15 -8.87 -0.52
N ILE A 499 3.03 -8.77 -1.23
CA ILE A 499 2.48 -9.89 -1.99
C ILE A 499 3.38 -10.28 -3.16
N ILE A 500 3.76 -9.34 -4.02
CA ILE A 500 4.64 -9.62 -5.17
C ILE A 500 6.02 -10.13 -4.70
N PRO A 501 6.71 -9.47 -3.74
CA PRO A 501 7.96 -10.02 -3.18
C PRO A 501 7.80 -11.44 -2.65
N ASN A 502 6.78 -11.72 -1.84
CA ASN A 502 6.58 -13.04 -1.25
C ASN A 502 6.21 -14.09 -2.31
N ALA A 503 5.40 -13.75 -3.31
CA ALA A 503 5.09 -14.62 -4.43
C ALA A 503 6.38 -15.00 -5.20
N ASN A 504 7.23 -14.02 -5.48
CA ASN A 504 8.53 -14.27 -6.13
C ASN A 504 9.43 -15.17 -5.30
N ILE A 505 9.49 -14.99 -3.97
CA ILE A 505 10.26 -15.87 -3.07
C ILE A 505 9.75 -17.31 -3.16
N VAL A 506 8.44 -17.51 -3.07
CA VAL A 506 7.85 -18.86 -3.15
C VAL A 506 8.12 -19.51 -4.51
N SER A 507 7.89 -18.81 -5.63
CA SER A 507 8.16 -19.35 -6.96
C SER A 507 9.64 -19.72 -7.12
N ASN A 508 10.57 -18.86 -6.69
CA ASN A 508 12.01 -19.16 -6.76
C ASN A 508 12.40 -20.35 -5.89
N LEU A 509 11.88 -20.46 -4.67
CA LEU A 509 12.18 -21.56 -3.76
C LEU A 509 11.70 -22.90 -4.33
N LEU A 510 10.47 -22.95 -4.85
CA LEU A 510 9.88 -24.18 -5.37
C LEU A 510 10.48 -24.64 -6.70
N ASN A 511 11.05 -23.71 -7.48
CA ASN A 511 11.83 -24.02 -8.68
C ASN A 511 13.31 -24.30 -8.39
N SER A 512 13.75 -24.14 -7.14
CA SER A 512 15.11 -24.46 -6.70
C SER A 512 15.23 -25.88 -6.15
N ASN A 513 16.47 -26.35 -5.98
CA ASN A 513 16.72 -27.60 -5.27
C ASN A 513 16.57 -27.39 -3.76
N LEU A 514 15.33 -27.55 -3.27
CA LEU A 514 15.05 -27.55 -1.84
C LEU A 514 15.67 -28.76 -1.16
N ASN A 515 16.30 -28.57 0.00
CA ASN A 515 16.77 -29.68 0.83
C ASN A 515 15.59 -30.30 1.60
N ARG A 516 14.64 -30.87 0.87
CA ARG A 516 13.39 -31.41 1.41
C ARG A 516 13.43 -32.94 1.43
N GLU A 517 13.37 -33.53 2.62
CA GLU A 517 13.33 -34.99 2.77
C GLU A 517 11.93 -35.59 2.61
N ARG A 518 10.89 -34.86 3.06
CA ARG A 518 9.49 -35.33 3.01
C ARG A 518 8.95 -35.18 1.60
N SER A 519 8.28 -36.18 1.05
CA SER A 519 7.58 -36.04 -0.24
C SER A 519 6.48 -34.97 -0.16
N TRP A 520 6.09 -34.42 -1.32
CA TRP A 520 4.85 -33.64 -1.42
C TRP A 520 3.66 -34.60 -1.35
N PHE A 521 2.73 -34.34 -0.43
CA PHE A 521 1.48 -35.10 -0.30
C PHE A 521 0.28 -34.35 -0.89
N ALA A 522 0.50 -33.12 -1.36
CA ALA A 522 -0.42 -32.31 -2.13
C ALA A 522 0.21 -31.79 -3.41
#